data_AF-A0ABD0L5N4-F1
#
_entry.id   AF-A0ABD0L5N4-F1
#
_cell.length_a   1.000
_cell.length_b   1.000
_cell.length_c   1.000
_cell.angle_alpha   90.00
_cell.angle_beta   90.00
_cell.angle_gamma   90.00
#
_symmetry.space_group_name_H-M   'P 1'
#
loop_
_entity.id
_entity.type
_entity.pdbx_description
1 polymer ?
#
loop_
_entity_poly.entity_id
_entity_poly.type
_entity_poly.pdbx_seq_one_letter_code
_entity_poly.pdbx_strand_id
1 'polypeptide(L)'
;MLVCDVQVSWRDGRLASDDDRGHCQECRRHMGLHGVELGSRWMVALQPARDRHEQNVEVLAEGGRLVLHVLKPIRRGERVLLWYSDSLARAFGVPILTPAHIRGDYQSSGRAE
;
A
#
# COMPACT_ATOMS: atom_id res chain seq x y z
N MET A 1 -2.29 -16.55 1.63
CA MET A 1 -3.07 -15.45 1.01
C MET A 1 -3.23 -14.41 2.10
N LEU A 2 -2.92 -13.13 1.85
CA LEU A 2 -3.14 -12.07 2.84
C LEU A 2 -4.62 -11.70 2.87
N VAL A 3 -5.20 -11.69 4.08
CA VAL A 3 -6.62 -11.35 4.30
C VAL A 3 -6.84 -10.54 5.59
N CYS A 4 -5.77 -10.07 6.24
CA CYS A 4 -5.84 -9.38 7.54
C CYS A 4 -5.37 -7.92 7.40
N ASP A 5 -5.97 -7.03 8.19
CA ASP A 5 -5.54 -5.63 8.30
C ASP A 5 -4.33 -5.50 9.24
N VAL A 6 -3.45 -4.55 8.94
CA VAL A 6 -2.24 -4.30 9.73
C VAL A 6 -2.30 -2.92 10.36
N GLN A 7 -2.27 -2.87 11.69
CA GLN A 7 -2.20 -1.61 12.43
C GLN A 7 -0.76 -1.07 12.45
N VAL A 8 -0.63 0.22 12.15
CA VAL A 8 0.64 0.93 12.07
C VAL A 8 0.56 2.30 12.75
N SER A 9 1.65 2.75 13.35
CA SER A 9 1.76 4.03 14.03
C SER A 9 2.88 4.87 13.43
N TRP A 10 2.68 6.19 13.40
CA TRP A 10 3.71 7.15 12.98
C TRP A 10 4.53 7.59 14.21
N ARG A 11 5.83 7.26 14.25
CA ARG A 11 6.76 7.58 15.34
C ARG A 11 8.06 8.09 14.73
N ASP A 12 8.54 9.26 15.15
CA ASP A 12 9.82 9.85 14.71
C ASP A 12 10.00 9.95 13.18
N GLY A 13 8.94 10.35 12.47
CA GLY A 13 8.97 10.45 11.00
C GLY A 13 8.90 9.10 10.29
N ARG A 14 8.50 8.03 11.00
CA ARG A 14 8.49 6.65 10.48
C ARG A 14 7.20 5.93 10.83
N LEU A 15 6.71 5.14 9.88
CA LEU A 15 5.66 4.17 10.12
C LEU A 15 6.24 2.91 10.78
N ALA A 16 5.65 2.45 11.87
CA ALA A 16 5.98 1.20 12.57
C ALA A 16 4.72 0.35 12.73
N SER A 17 4.81 -0.98 12.60
CA SER A 17 3.69 -1.86 12.96
C SER A 17 3.50 -1.88 14.47
N ASP A 18 2.28 -1.70 14.96
CA ASP A 18 1.96 -1.89 16.37
C ASP A 18 1.87 -3.41 16.64
N ASP A 19 2.94 -3.99 17.21
CA ASP A 19 3.07 -5.45 17.43
C ASP A 19 2.44 -5.94 18.76
N ASP A 20 1.69 -5.10 19.47
CA ASP A 20 1.42 -5.37 20.89
C ASP A 20 0.37 -6.46 21.17
N ARG A 21 -0.35 -6.99 20.15
CA ARG A 21 -1.28 -8.12 20.34
C ARG A 21 -1.39 -9.04 19.12
N GLY A 22 -0.31 -9.74 18.78
CA GLY A 22 -0.35 -11.13 18.29
C GLY A 22 -1.10 -11.46 17.00
N HIS A 23 -1.50 -10.50 16.15
CA HIS A 23 -2.47 -10.79 15.08
C HIS A 23 -1.97 -10.91 13.65
N CYS A 24 -0.68 -10.82 13.30
CA CYS A 24 -0.29 -11.24 11.93
C CYS A 24 1.23 -11.45 11.68
N GLN A 25 1.90 -12.33 12.46
CA GLN A 25 3.24 -12.85 12.05
C GLN A 25 3.21 -13.46 10.64
N GLU A 26 2.08 -14.06 10.26
CA GLU A 26 1.86 -14.68 8.96
C GLU A 26 1.78 -13.68 7.80
N CYS A 27 1.34 -12.44 8.06
CA CYS A 27 1.34 -11.39 7.04
C CYS A 27 2.72 -10.82 6.78
N ARG A 28 3.59 -10.71 7.79
CA ARG A 28 5.02 -10.42 7.55
C ARG A 28 5.64 -11.47 6.62
N ARG A 29 5.26 -12.75 6.79
CA ARG A 29 5.73 -13.82 5.91
C ARG A 29 5.21 -13.69 4.48
N HIS A 30 3.92 -13.40 4.36
CA HIS A 30 3.23 -13.35 3.08
C HIS A 30 3.55 -12.14 2.22
N MET A 31 3.85 -10.98 2.83
CA MET A 31 4.30 -9.79 2.12
C MET A 31 5.72 -9.94 1.52
N GLY A 32 6.36 -11.12 1.67
CA GLY A 32 7.66 -11.38 1.06
C GLY A 32 8.82 -10.64 1.73
N LEU A 33 8.62 -10.13 2.96
CA LEU A 33 9.60 -9.33 3.69
C LEU A 33 10.59 -10.20 4.48
N HIS A 34 10.57 -11.52 4.25
CA HIS A 34 11.59 -12.43 4.75
C HIS A 34 12.93 -12.13 4.07
N GLY A 35 13.93 -11.77 4.86
CA GLY A 35 15.30 -11.54 4.39
C GLY A 35 15.67 -10.07 4.19
N VAL A 36 14.73 -9.13 4.36
CA VAL A 36 15.07 -7.71 4.48
C VAL A 36 15.18 -7.38 5.96
N GLU A 37 16.38 -7.05 6.46
CA GLU A 37 16.60 -6.46 7.80
C GLU A 37 16.00 -5.03 7.87
N LEU A 38 14.74 -4.88 7.51
CA LEU A 38 14.05 -3.61 7.60
C LEU A 38 13.45 -3.39 8.99
N GLY A 39 13.29 -4.44 9.82
CA GLY A 39 12.68 -4.32 11.13
C GLY A 39 11.32 -3.60 11.04
N SER A 40 11.18 -2.46 11.73
CA SER A 40 10.01 -1.58 11.66
C SER A 40 9.82 -0.83 10.33
N ARG A 41 10.82 -0.83 9.43
CA ARG A 41 10.86 -0.10 8.15
C ARG A 41 10.37 -0.89 6.94
N TRP A 42 9.79 -2.07 7.13
CA TRP A 42 9.39 -2.93 6.01
C TRP A 42 8.44 -2.22 5.01
N MET A 43 7.68 -1.24 5.50
CA MET A 43 6.80 -0.41 4.69
C MET A 43 7.52 0.49 3.67
N VAL A 44 8.80 0.82 3.86
CA VAL A 44 9.55 1.61 2.86
C VAL A 44 9.79 0.84 1.56
N ALA A 45 9.67 -0.49 1.61
CA ALA A 45 9.76 -1.35 0.44
C ALA A 45 8.42 -1.49 -0.29
N LEU A 46 7.31 -1.03 0.31
CA LEU A 46 6.01 -1.07 -0.33
C LEU A 46 5.93 -0.01 -1.41
N GLN A 47 5.20 -0.34 -2.47
CA GLN A 47 5.09 0.55 -3.61
C GLN A 47 3.74 1.26 -3.61
N PRO A 48 3.72 2.56 -3.94
CA PRO A 48 2.47 3.25 -4.19
C PRO A 48 1.80 2.65 -5.43
N ALA A 49 0.50 2.43 -5.36
CA ALA A 49 -0.35 2.17 -6.51
C ALA A 49 -0.41 3.43 -7.38
N ARG A 50 -0.45 3.23 -8.69
CA ARG A 50 -0.52 4.27 -9.72
C ARG A 50 -1.95 4.57 -10.13
N ASP A 51 -2.83 3.59 -9.97
CA ASP A 51 -4.25 3.68 -10.27
C ASP A 51 -5.07 2.74 -9.37
N ARG A 52 -6.39 2.93 -9.41
CA ARG A 52 -7.33 2.21 -8.54
C ARG A 52 -7.51 0.74 -8.93
N HIS A 53 -7.14 0.32 -10.13
CA HIS A 53 -7.26 -1.08 -10.56
C HIS A 53 -6.14 -1.92 -9.96
N GLU A 54 -4.92 -1.39 -9.95
CA GLU A 54 -3.77 -2.12 -9.39
C GLU A 54 -3.71 -2.08 -7.86
N GLN A 55 -4.26 -1.03 -7.23
CA GLN A 55 -4.35 -0.92 -5.77
C GLN A 55 -4.91 -2.19 -5.12
N ASN A 56 -4.17 -2.75 -4.15
CA ASN A 56 -4.58 -3.90 -3.36
C ASN A 56 -4.53 -3.66 -1.84
N VAL A 57 -3.95 -2.53 -1.41
CA VAL A 57 -3.95 -2.07 -0.02
C VAL A 57 -4.33 -0.59 0.04
N GLU A 58 -5.09 -0.23 1.08
CA GLU A 58 -5.45 1.15 1.40
C GLU A 58 -4.87 1.55 2.76
N VAL A 59 -4.39 2.79 2.87
CA VAL A 59 -3.95 3.38 4.15
C VAL A 59 -5.08 4.24 4.71
N LEU A 60 -5.60 3.84 5.87
CA LEU A 60 -6.69 4.51 6.58
C LEU A 60 -6.14 5.16 7.85
N ALA A 61 -6.80 6.22 8.34
CA ALA A 61 -6.59 6.73 9.68
C ALA A 61 -7.80 6.38 10.57
N GLU A 62 -7.59 5.56 11.60
CA GLU A 62 -8.62 5.07 12.51
C GLU A 62 -8.15 5.15 13.95
N GLY A 63 -8.93 5.77 14.84
CA GLY A 63 -8.63 5.82 16.27
C GLY A 63 -7.27 6.42 16.63
N GLY A 64 -6.79 7.41 15.86
CA GLY A 64 -5.47 8.03 16.06
C GLY A 64 -4.29 7.18 15.56
N ARG A 65 -4.55 6.12 14.80
CA ARG A 65 -3.55 5.22 14.21
C ARG A 65 -3.77 5.12 12.71
N LEU A 66 -2.74 4.64 12.01
CA LEU A 66 -2.85 4.29 10.61
C LEU A 66 -3.12 2.78 10.49
N VAL A 67 -3.93 2.38 9.53
CA VAL A 67 -4.27 0.98 9.28
C VAL A 67 -4.04 0.69 7.80
N LEU A 68 -3.32 -0.39 7.50
CA LEU A 68 -3.20 -0.94 6.16
C LEU A 68 -4.33 -1.95 5.96
N HIS A 69 -5.31 -1.56 5.18
CA HIS A 69 -6.49 -2.37 4.89
C HIS A 69 -6.33 -3.10 3.55
N VAL A 70 -6.54 -4.41 3.55
CA VAL A 70 -6.38 -5.24 2.35
C VAL A 70 -7.68 -5.22 1.54
N LEU A 71 -7.65 -4.62 0.35
CA LEU A 71 -8.85 -4.45 -0.50
C LEU A 71 -9.23 -5.72 -1.26
N LYS A 72 -8.24 -6.57 -1.56
CA LYS A 72 -8.41 -7.83 -2.29
C LYS A 72 -7.36 -8.86 -1.85
N PRO A 73 -7.65 -10.17 -1.92
CA PRO A 73 -6.70 -11.19 -1.46
C PRO A 73 -5.38 -11.12 -2.22
N ILE A 74 -4.27 -11.01 -1.48
CA ILE A 74 -2.93 -10.91 -2.07
C ILE A 74 -2.24 -12.27 -1.97
N ARG A 75 -1.77 -12.77 -3.11
CA ARG A 75 -1.06 -14.06 -3.20
C ARG A 75 0.39 -13.90 -2.75
N ARG A 76 1.01 -15.01 -2.34
CA ARG A 76 2.44 -15.01 -2.02
C ARG A 76 3.24 -14.64 -3.26
N GLY A 77 4.16 -13.68 -3.13
CA GLY A 77 4.97 -13.17 -4.24
C GLY A 77 4.27 -12.12 -5.11
N GLU A 78 2.99 -11.83 -4.85
CA GLU A 78 2.30 -10.70 -5.47
C GLU A 78 2.76 -9.39 -4.82
N ARG A 79 2.87 -8.33 -5.63
CA ARG A 79 3.32 -7.02 -5.17
C ARG A 79 2.22 -6.37 -4.36
N VAL A 80 2.58 -5.78 -3.23
CA VAL A 80 1.70 -4.92 -2.45
C VAL A 80 1.76 -3.51 -3.04
N LEU A 81 0.62 -3.02 -3.51
CA LEU A 81 0.41 -1.73 -4.17
C LEU A 81 -0.58 -0.93 -3.33
N LEU A 82 -0.07 0.06 -2.61
CA LEU A 82 -0.83 0.81 -1.61
C LEU A 82 -1.20 2.21 -2.07
N TRP A 83 -2.30 2.74 -1.57
CA TRP A 83 -2.57 4.18 -1.64
C TRP A 83 -3.33 4.65 -0.41
N TYR A 84 -3.34 5.96 -0.17
CA TYR A 84 -4.12 6.56 0.89
C TYR A 84 -5.61 6.44 0.61
N SER A 85 -6.42 6.33 1.65
CA SER A 85 -7.85 6.52 1.51
C SER A 85 -8.17 7.93 1.05
N ASP A 86 -9.31 8.11 0.41
CA ASP A 86 -9.79 9.41 -0.07
C ASP A 86 -9.70 10.52 0.99
N SER A 87 -10.14 10.21 2.21
CA SER A 87 -10.12 11.16 3.33
C SER A 87 -8.69 11.54 3.73
N LEU A 88 -7.80 10.55 3.77
CA LEU A 88 -6.39 10.76 4.13
C LEU A 88 -5.64 11.50 3.01
N ALA A 89 -5.92 11.15 1.76
CA ALA A 89 -5.37 11.81 0.58
C ALA A 89 -5.72 13.30 0.56
N ARG A 90 -7.00 13.63 0.80
CA ARG A 90 -7.46 15.03 0.92
C ARG A 90 -6.78 15.76 2.06
N ALA A 91 -6.67 15.13 3.24
CA ALA A 91 -6.06 15.75 4.41
C ALA A 91 -4.58 16.12 4.18
N PHE A 92 -3.84 15.31 3.40
CA PHE A 92 -2.43 15.54 3.09
C PHE A 92 -2.19 16.23 1.73
N GLY A 93 -3.25 16.60 1.01
CA GLY A 93 -3.13 17.27 -0.29
C GLY A 93 -2.49 16.41 -1.39
N VAL A 94 -2.60 15.07 -1.29
CA VAL A 94 -2.10 14.14 -2.31
C VAL A 94 -3.23 13.66 -3.22
N PRO A 95 -2.94 13.22 -4.46
CA PRO A 95 -3.98 12.82 -5.41
C PRO A 95 -4.86 11.68 -4.90
N ILE A 96 -6.15 11.74 -5.22
CA ILE A 96 -7.05 10.61 -5.07
C ILE A 96 -6.90 9.72 -6.30
N LEU A 97 -6.68 8.41 -6.12
CA LEU A 97 -6.67 7.47 -7.25
C LEU A 97 -8.09 7.30 -7.78
N THR A 98 -8.42 8.04 -8.82
CA THR A 98 -9.66 7.86 -9.55
C THR A 98 -9.46 6.82 -10.67
N PRO A 99 -10.53 6.10 -11.07
CA PRO A 99 -10.50 5.30 -12.30
C PRO A 99 -10.27 6.12 -13.59
N ALA A 100 -10.19 7.46 -13.51
CA ALA A 100 -10.23 8.35 -14.67
C ALA A 100 -8.90 8.45 -15.45
N HIS A 101 -7.82 7.78 -15.03
CA HIS A 101 -6.53 7.77 -15.75
C HIS A 101 -6.33 6.53 -16.65
N ILE A 102 -7.41 5.91 -17.12
CA ILE A 102 -7.36 4.89 -18.18
C ILE A 102 -7.19 5.61 -19.53
N ARG A 103 -5.95 6.01 -19.85
CA ARG A 103 -5.41 6.12 -21.21
C ARG A 103 -3.99 6.62 -21.08
N GLY A 104 -3.04 5.70 -21.24
CA GLY A 104 -1.69 6.09 -21.60
C GLY A 104 -1.76 6.90 -22.88
N ASP A 105 -1.10 8.05 -22.90
CA ASP A 105 -0.71 8.72 -24.13
C ASP A 105 0.28 7.82 -24.87
N TYR A 106 -0.21 6.77 -25.52
CA TYR A 106 0.50 6.17 -26.64
C TYR A 106 0.43 7.19 -27.77
N GLN A 107 1.35 8.16 -27.74
CA GLN A 107 1.76 8.83 -28.96
C GLN A 107 2.46 7.77 -29.81
N SER A 108 1.68 7.06 -30.63
CA SER A 108 2.23 6.35 -31.77
C SER A 108 2.85 7.42 -32.66
N SER A 109 4.18 7.55 -32.60
CA SER A 109 4.96 8.19 -33.64
C SER A 109 4.70 7.42 -34.94
N GLY A 110 3.71 7.85 -35.70
CA GLY A 110 3.50 7.44 -37.07
C GLY A 110 4.66 7.97 -37.90
N ARG A 111 5.69 7.14 -38.06
CA ARG A 111 6.74 7.32 -39.05
C ARG A 111 6.82 6.06 -39.90
N ALA A 112 6.26 6.15 -41.10
CA ALA A 112 6.54 5.35 -42.30
C ALA A 112 5.51 5.81 -43.35
N GLU A 113 5.81 6.11 -44.61
CA GLU A 113 7.02 6.27 -45.42
C GLU A 113 6.58 7.19 -46.57
#